data_AF-A0A1I2SVW0-F1
#
_entry.id   AF-A0A1I2SVW0-F1
#
_cell.length_a   1.000
_cell.length_b   1.000
_cell.length_c   1.000
_cell.angle_alpha   90.00
_cell.angle_beta   90.00
_cell.angle_gamma   90.00
#
_symmetry.space_group_name_H-M   'P 1'
#
loop_
_entity.id
_entity.type
_entity.pdbx_description
1 polymer ?
#
loop_
_entity_poly.entity_id
_entity_poly.type
_entity_poly.pdbx_seq_one_letter_code
_entity_poly.pdbx_strand_id
1 'polypeptide(L)' 'MTLRGYYEGLPDANCPKTDFINEVASRTGVTSTTVRNWIFYGMKPANENHIKVLVDVTGIPADELWMD' A
#
# COMPACT_ATOMS: atom_id res chain seq x y z
N MET A 1 -25.63 -9.72 -25.43
CA MET A 1 -24.93 -8.90 -24.43
C MET A 1 -25.67 -9.05 -23.11
N THR A 2 -25.00 -9.50 -22.03
CA THR A 2 -25.59 -9.52 -20.68
C THR A 2 -24.97 -8.40 -19.85
N LEU A 3 -25.64 -7.96 -18.79
CA LEU A 3 -25.10 -6.94 -17.87
C LEU A 3 -23.77 -7.40 -17.24
N ARG A 4 -23.65 -8.69 -16.91
CA ARG A 4 -22.41 -9.30 -16.42
C ARG A 4 -21.28 -9.21 -17.44
N GLY A 5 -21.54 -9.60 -18.69
CA GLY A 5 -20.52 -9.56 -19.75
C GLY A 5 -20.09 -8.15 -20.12
N TYR A 6 -20.97 -7.15 -19.98
CA TYR A 6 -20.57 -5.74 -20.07
C TYR A 6 -19.63 -5.35 -18.93
N TYR A 7 -19.98 -5.71 -17.69
CA TYR A 7 -19.18 -5.41 -16.50
C TYR A 7 -17.79 -6.05 -16.55
N GLU A 8 -17.69 -7.32 -16.95
CA GLU A 8 -16.42 -8.05 -17.09
C GLU A 8 -15.56 -7.53 -18.25
N GLY A 9 -16.15 -6.84 -19.22
CA GLY A 9 -15.44 -6.21 -20.33
C GLY A 9 -14.97 -4.78 -20.06
N LEU A 10 -15.29 -4.22 -18.88
CA LEU A 10 -14.74 -2.93 -18.46
C LEU A 10 -13.23 -3.06 -18.22
N PRO A 11 -12.44 -2.04 -18.57
CA PRO A 11 -11.02 -2.04 -18.25
C PRO A 11 -10.83 -2.09 -16.73
N ASP A 12 -9.77 -2.76 -16.29
CA ASP A 12 -9.40 -2.77 -14.88
C ASP A 12 -9.21 -1.33 -14.36
N ALA A 13 -9.74 -1.08 -13.17
CA ALA A 13 -9.59 0.21 -12.53
C ALA A 13 -8.13 0.42 -12.13
N ASN A 14 -7.49 1.47 -12.66
CA ASN A 14 -6.16 1.86 -12.20
C ASN A 14 -6.26 2.45 -10.78
N CYS A 15 -5.80 1.70 -9.78
CA CYS A 15 -5.96 2.04 -8.36
C CYS A 15 -4.61 2.17 -7.64
N PRO A 16 -3.70 3.07 -8.08
CA PRO A 16 -2.30 3.06 -7.65
C PRO A 16 -2.11 3.19 -6.14
N LYS A 17 -3.01 3.92 -5.44
CA LYS A 17 -2.99 4.02 -3.97
C LYS A 17 -3.35 2.69 -3.30
N THR A 18 -4.35 1.99 -3.83
CA THR A 18 -4.78 0.68 -3.33
C THR A 18 -3.73 -0.38 -3.64
N ASP A 19 -3.14 -0.34 -4.83
CA ASP A 19 -2.10 -1.26 -5.27
C ASP A 19 -0.87 -1.13 -4.38
N PHE A 20 -0.42 0.11 -4.10
CA PHE A 20 0.67 0.37 -3.15
C PHE A 20 0.38 -0.20 -1.76
N ILE A 21 -0.80 0.09 -1.20
CA ILE A 21 -1.19 -0.41 0.13
C ILE A 21 -1.20 -1.94 0.16
N ASN A 22 -1.71 -2.58 -0.89
CA ASN A 22 -1.79 -4.03 -0.99
C ASN A 22 -0.41 -4.67 -1.20
N GLU A 23 0.47 -4.06 -1.99
CA GLU A 23 1.84 -4.51 -2.17
C GLU A 23 2.61 -4.50 -0.85
N VAL A 24 2.57 -3.37 -0.12
CA VAL A 24 3.22 -3.26 1.19
C VAL A 24 2.63 -4.27 2.18
N ALA A 25 1.30 -4.39 2.24
CA ALA A 25 0.63 -5.36 3.10
C ALA A 25 1.05 -6.81 2.78
N SER A 26 1.12 -7.16 1.50
CA SER A 26 1.55 -8.48 1.03
C SER A 26 3.01 -8.77 1.41
N ARG A 27 3.92 -7.82 1.21
CA ARG A 27 5.36 -7.98 1.53
C ARG A 27 5.66 -8.02 3.02
N THR A 28 4.83 -7.41 3.86
CA THR A 28 5.05 -7.29 5.32
C THR A 28 4.20 -8.25 6.15
N GLY A 29 3.17 -8.86 5.56
CA GLY A 29 2.20 -9.73 6.23
C GLY A 29 1.20 -9.01 7.12
N VAL A 30 1.17 -7.67 7.10
CA VAL A 30 0.21 -6.88 7.90
C VAL A 30 -1.07 -6.61 7.10
N THR A 31 -2.08 -6.04 7.75
CA THR A 31 -3.32 -5.66 7.07
C THR A 31 -3.18 -4.34 6.30
N SER A 32 -3.96 -4.17 5.23
CA SER A 32 -4.06 -2.88 4.51
C SER A 32 -4.44 -1.71 5.43
N THR A 33 -5.20 -1.98 6.50
CA THR A 33 -5.54 -0.98 7.53
C THR A 33 -4.31 -0.54 8.32
N THR A 34 -3.43 -1.48 8.69
CA THR A 34 -2.16 -1.18 9.36
C THR A 34 -1.29 -0.26 8.50
N VAL A 35 -1.16 -0.58 7.20
CA VAL A 35 -0.40 0.27 6.25
C VAL A 35 -1.02 1.67 6.14
N ARG A 36 -2.36 1.79 6.07
CA ARG A 36 -3.02 3.10 6.10
C ARG A 36 -2.72 3.90 7.36
N ASN A 37 -2.66 3.23 8.52
CA ASN A 37 -2.32 3.91 9.76
C ASN A 37 -0.90 4.45 9.78
N TRP A 38 0.04 3.76 9.13
CA TRP A 38 1.41 4.26 8.95
C TRP A 38 1.44 5.52 8.09
N ILE A 39 0.63 5.57 7.03
CA ILE A 39 0.60 6.69 6.06
C ILE A 39 -0.10 7.91 6.66
N PHE A 40 -1.30 7.74 7.23
CA PHE A 40 -2.17 8.87 7.57
C PHE A 40 -2.03 9.35 9.03
N TYR A 41 -1.60 8.46 9.93
CA TYR A 41 -1.57 8.76 11.36
C TYR A 41 -0.16 8.70 11.96
N GLY A 42 0.87 8.55 11.12
CA GLY A 42 2.27 8.54 11.57
C GLY A 42 2.63 7.40 12.54
N MET A 43 1.83 6.33 12.58
CA MET A 43 2.06 5.20 13.49
C MET A 43 3.23 4.34 13.01
N LYS A 44 4.46 4.78 13.23
CA LYS A 44 5.66 4.07 12.75
C LYS A 44 5.68 2.59 13.19
N PRO A 45 5.95 1.64 12.28
CA PRO A 45 6.10 0.24 12.65
C PRO A 45 7.31 0.03 13.57
N ALA A 46 7.15 -0.82 14.59
CA ALA A 46 8.24 -1.22 15.48
C ALA A 46 9.18 -2.25 14.83
N ASN A 47 8.73 -2.94 13.79
CA ASN A 47 9.52 -3.94 13.07
C ASN A 47 10.36 -3.26 11.97
N GLU A 48 11.68 -3.37 12.07
CA GLU A 48 12.61 -2.80 11.09
C GLU A 48 12.43 -3.36 9.68
N ASN A 49 11.95 -4.60 9.53
CA ASN A 49 11.68 -5.17 8.21
C ASN A 49 10.50 -4.46 7.51
N HIS A 50 9.52 -3.95 8.27
CA HIS A 50 8.41 -3.17 7.69
C HIS A 50 8.92 -1.82 7.17
N ILE A 51 9.84 -1.19 7.89
CA ILE A 51 10.49 0.05 7.46
C ILE A 51 11.31 -0.20 6.19
N LYS A 52 12.10 -1.28 6.13
CA LYS A 52 12.87 -1.65 4.93
C LYS A 52 11.98 -1.83 3.70
N VAL A 53 10.84 -2.52 3.85
CA VAL A 53 9.88 -2.66 2.73
C VAL A 53 9.36 -1.30 2.26
N LEU A 54 9.04 -0.39 3.18
CA LEU A 54 8.59 0.96 2.80
C LEU A 54 9.68 1.72 2.04
N VAL A 55 10.93 1.68 2.51
CA VAL A 55 12.08 2.28 1.81
C VAL A 55 12.25 1.67 0.42
N ASP A 56 12.19 0.35 0.29
CA ASP A 56 12.35 -0.34 -0.99
C ASP A 56 11.26 0.05 -2.01
N VAL A 57 9.99 0.10 -1.57
CA VAL A 57 8.86 0.38 -2.47
C VAL A 57 8.79 1.86 -2.85
N THR A 58 9.09 2.76 -1.90
CA THR A 58 8.93 4.21 -2.11
C THR A 58 10.21 4.90 -2.59
N GLY A 59 11.38 4.32 -2.32
CA GLY A 59 12.69 4.97 -2.49
C GLY A 59 12.99 6.06 -1.45
N ILE A 60 12.09 6.28 -0.48
CA ILE A 60 12.25 7.32 0.56
C ILE A 60 13.15 6.78 1.67
N PRO A 61 14.19 7.52 2.11
CA PRO A 61 15.02 7.14 3.25
C PRO A 61 14.20 6.92 4.54
N ALA A 62 14.63 5.97 5.37
CA ALA A 62 13.89 5.56 6.57
C ALA A 62 13.67 6.69 7.59
N ASP A 63 14.60 7.64 7.62
CA ASP A 63 14.56 8.85 8.44
C ASP A 63 13.61 9.91 7.89
N GLU A 64 13.30 9.90 6.59
CA GLU A 64 12.41 10.86 5.92
C GLU A 64 10.95 10.39 5.82
N LEU A 65 10.67 9.08 5.98
CA LEU A 65 9.33 8.48 5.77
C LEU A 65 8.18 9.13 6.57
N TRP A 66 8.49 9.77 7.69
CA TRP A 66 7.52 10.43 8.58
C TRP A 66 7.97 11.83 9.01
N MET A 67 8.87 12.47 8.27
CA MET A 67 9.18 13.88 8.50
C MET A 67 8.09 14.73 7.84
N ASP A 68 7.48 15.63 8.61
CA ASP A 68 6.58 16.70 8.12
C ASP A 68 7.39 17.93 7.68
#